data_AF-A0A919ZRX0-F1
#
_entry.id   AF-A0A919ZRX0-F1
#
_cell.length_a   1.000
_cell.length_b   1.000
_cell.length_c   1.000
_cell.angle_alpha   90.00
_cell.angle_beta   90.00
_cell.angle_gamma   90.00
#
_symmetry.space_group_name_H-M   'P 1'
#
loop_
_entity.id
_entity.type
_entity.pdbx_description
1 polymer ?
#
loop_
_entity_poly.entity_id
_entity_poly.type
_entity_poly.pdbx_seq_one_letter_code
_entity_poly.pdbx_strand_id
1 'polypeptide(L)'
;MEVEQVANLKTKGTFSKLYTWLPIILLFVSVLNEFDFNYLKLEYFSFNFPFILIFFFTLKDFKHFDYLFVFFAGLLNDTVIGLPLGISSLSYTLICIATAYIRNITIRPSPMKDWFYFLFIISLINSLNYSVLSLFFSYNLVLTSYLVNTTCTFLLYIIFVSIFKYYMKGIND
;
A
#
# COMPACT_ATOMS: atom_id res chain seq x y z
N MET A 1 35.85 38.95 19.78
CA MET A 1 35.53 38.21 18.54
C MET A 1 35.67 36.73 18.85
N GLU A 2 34.94 36.10 19.76
CA GLU A 2 33.49 36.05 19.98
C GLU A 2 32.63 35.81 18.72
N VAL A 3 32.15 34.56 18.68
CA VAL A 3 30.86 34.09 18.16
C VAL A 3 30.67 34.04 16.64
N GLU A 4 31.19 32.98 15.99
CA GLU A 4 30.60 32.51 14.72
C GLU A 4 30.83 31.01 14.41
N GLN A 5 30.72 30.13 15.42
CA GLN A 5 30.72 28.66 15.17
C GLN A 5 29.62 27.88 15.88
N VAL A 6 28.52 28.53 16.29
CA VAL A 6 27.36 27.83 16.86
C VAL A 6 26.16 27.95 15.92
N ALA A 7 26.30 27.42 14.71
CA ALA A 7 25.19 27.20 13.78
C ALA A 7 25.32 25.85 13.08
N ASN A 8 25.72 24.80 13.82
CA ASN A 8 25.45 23.41 13.41
C ASN A 8 24.37 22.86 14.34
N LEU A 9 23.17 23.40 14.15
CA LEU A 9 21.95 22.98 14.81
C LEU A 9 21.72 21.49 14.52
N LYS A 10 21.98 20.65 15.52
CA LYS A 10 21.13 19.61 16.13
C LYS A 10 19.73 19.29 15.51
N THR A 11 19.51 19.40 14.21
CA THR A 11 18.22 19.14 13.52
C THR A 11 18.10 17.74 12.91
N LYS A 12 19.22 16.99 12.82
CA LYS A 12 19.22 15.62 12.28
C LYS A 12 18.29 14.64 13.03
N GLY A 13 17.94 14.92 14.29
CA GLY A 13 17.13 14.01 15.12
C GLY A 13 15.61 14.05 14.90
N THR A 14 15.07 15.12 14.30
CA THR A 14 13.60 15.29 14.15
C THR A 14 13.13 14.97 12.74
N PHE A 15 13.89 15.39 11.72
CA PHE A 15 13.58 15.08 10.32
C PHE A 15 13.73 13.59 10.00
N SER A 16 14.69 12.90 10.61
CA SER A 16 14.83 11.43 10.51
C SER A 16 13.62 10.69 11.08
N LYS A 17 13.07 11.18 12.20
CA LYS A 17 11.84 10.62 12.79
C LYS A 17 10.61 10.84 11.91
N LEU A 18 10.45 12.02 11.28
CA LEU A 18 9.34 12.23 10.35
C LEU A 18 9.45 11.34 9.12
N TYR A 19 10.67 11.13 8.62
CA TYR A 19 10.92 10.29 7.47
C TYR A 19 10.49 8.84 7.74
N THR A 20 10.66 8.30 8.95
CA THR A 20 10.16 6.94 9.24
C THR A 20 8.64 6.82 9.27
N TRP A 21 7.86 7.90 9.45
CA TRP A 21 6.39 7.86 9.39
C TRP A 21 5.84 8.09 7.98
N LEU A 22 6.69 8.43 7.02
CA LEU A 22 6.30 8.69 5.64
C LEU A 22 5.48 7.55 4.99
N PRO A 23 5.74 6.24 5.23
CA PRO A 23 4.97 5.17 4.60
C PRO A 23 3.51 5.16 5.02
N ILE A 24 3.24 5.38 6.31
CA ILE A 24 1.86 5.40 6.81
C ILE A 24 1.14 6.68 6.37
N ILE A 25 1.84 7.83 6.37
CA ILE A 25 1.29 9.09 5.84
C ILE A 25 0.94 8.91 4.36
N LEU A 26 1.84 8.31 3.58
CA LEU A 26 1.62 8.03 2.16
C LEU A 26 0.45 7.08 1.95
N LEU A 27 0.23 6.10 2.83
CA LEU A 27 -0.97 5.24 2.81
C LEU A 27 -2.24 6.06 2.99
N PHE A 28 -2.31 6.94 3.99
CA PHE A 28 -3.49 7.77 4.23
C PHE A 28 -3.74 8.74 3.08
N VAL A 29 -2.70 9.42 2.57
CA VAL A 29 -2.80 10.27 1.38
C VAL A 29 -3.28 9.46 0.17
N SER A 30 -2.82 8.23 0.04
CA SER A 30 -3.22 7.33 -1.04
C SER A 30 -4.67 6.89 -0.95
N VAL A 31 -5.21 6.74 0.25
CA VAL A 31 -6.60 6.33 0.48
C VAL A 31 -7.56 7.50 0.25
N LEU A 32 -7.12 8.72 0.55
CA LEU A 32 -7.91 9.93 0.34
C LEU A 32 -7.93 10.39 -1.12
N ASN A 33 -7.04 9.86 -1.97
CA ASN A 33 -7.02 10.13 -3.40
C ASN A 33 -7.46 8.89 -4.18
N GLU A 34 -8.42 9.08 -5.08
CA GLU A 34 -8.71 8.05 -6.08
C GLU A 34 -7.63 8.07 -7.18
N PHE A 35 -6.81 7.01 -7.26
CA PHE A 35 -5.91 6.76 -8.39
C PHE A 35 -6.67 6.20 -9.59
N ASP A 36 -7.70 6.92 -10.02
CA ASP A 36 -8.48 6.59 -11.21
C ASP A 36 -8.20 7.63 -12.29
N PHE A 37 -7.45 7.27 -13.33
CA PHE A 37 -7.10 8.21 -14.41
C PHE A 37 -8.23 8.41 -15.43
N ASN A 38 -9.47 8.06 -15.08
CA ASN A 38 -10.65 8.30 -15.91
C ASN A 38 -10.81 9.77 -16.33
N TYR A 39 -10.35 10.73 -15.53
CA TYR A 39 -10.31 12.16 -15.92
C TYR A 39 -9.38 12.46 -17.11
N LEU A 40 -8.42 11.58 -17.42
CA LEU A 40 -7.53 11.68 -18.60
C LEU A 40 -8.07 10.93 -19.83
N LYS A 41 -9.34 10.48 -19.84
CA LYS A 41 -9.95 9.61 -20.87
C LYS A 41 -9.30 8.23 -21.03
N LEU A 42 -8.60 7.75 -20.02
CA LEU A 42 -8.11 6.37 -19.96
C LEU A 42 -9.14 5.50 -19.21
N GLU A 43 -10.22 5.13 -19.89
CA GLU A 43 -11.42 4.44 -19.32
C GLU A 43 -11.14 3.18 -18.49
N TYR A 44 -9.94 2.61 -18.56
CA TYR A 44 -9.58 1.37 -17.88
C TYR A 44 -8.25 1.45 -17.12
N PHE A 45 -7.60 2.62 -17.07
CA PHE A 45 -6.32 2.75 -16.35
C PHE A 45 -6.56 3.20 -14.91
N SER A 46 -6.76 2.23 -14.03
CA SER A 46 -6.77 2.42 -12.58
C SER A 46 -5.89 1.37 -11.90
N PHE A 47 -5.33 1.72 -10.75
CA PHE A 47 -4.55 0.79 -9.95
C PHE A 47 -4.73 1.04 -8.46
N ASN A 48 -4.61 -0.02 -7.66
CA ASN A 48 -4.75 0.05 -6.21
C ASN A 48 -3.39 0.31 -5.56
N PHE A 49 -3.00 1.59 -5.48
CA PHE A 49 -1.75 1.97 -4.82
C PHE A 49 -1.66 1.53 -3.35
N PRO A 50 -2.74 1.61 -2.53
CA PRO A 50 -2.72 1.10 -1.16
C PRO A 50 -2.26 -0.35 -1.06
N PHE A 51 -2.72 -1.24 -1.95
CA PHE A 51 -2.33 -2.66 -1.94
C PHE A 51 -0.81 -2.84 -2.11
N ILE A 52 -0.21 -2.09 -3.04
CA ILE A 52 1.24 -2.13 -3.30
C ILE A 52 2.02 -1.69 -2.06
N LEU A 53 1.56 -0.61 -1.42
CA LEU A 53 2.22 0.00 -0.28
C LEU A 53 2.12 -0.91 0.97
N ILE A 54 0.92 -1.41 1.25
CA ILE A 54 0.65 -2.34 2.37
C ILE A 54 1.49 -3.61 2.22
N PHE A 55 1.48 -4.21 1.04
CA PHE A 55 2.25 -5.43 0.79
C PHE A 55 3.75 -5.19 1.00
N PHE A 56 4.32 -4.15 0.39
CA PHE A 56 5.76 -3.92 0.48
C PHE A 56 6.22 -3.66 1.93
N PHE A 57 5.59 -2.73 2.64
CA PHE A 57 6.03 -2.33 3.97
C PHE A 57 5.75 -3.40 5.03
N THR A 58 4.70 -4.20 4.86
CA THR A 58 4.47 -5.38 5.70
C THR A 58 5.52 -6.47 5.44
N LEU A 59 5.88 -6.71 4.18
CA LEU A 59 6.89 -7.73 3.83
C LEU A 59 8.27 -7.39 4.39
N LYS A 60 8.61 -6.10 4.49
CA LYS A 60 9.89 -5.62 5.05
C LYS A 60 9.87 -5.38 6.56
N ASP A 61 8.78 -5.72 7.24
CA ASP A 61 8.60 -5.56 8.70
C ASP A 61 8.93 -4.14 9.18
N PHE A 62 8.37 -3.15 8.50
CA PHE A 62 8.70 -1.77 8.76
C PHE A 62 8.09 -1.30 10.10
N LYS A 63 8.93 -0.88 11.05
CA LYS A 63 8.59 -0.66 12.47
C LYS A 63 7.37 0.24 12.75
N HIS A 64 7.09 1.22 11.91
CA HIS A 64 5.98 2.18 12.11
C HIS A 64 4.76 1.88 11.23
N PHE A 65 4.71 0.71 10.60
CA PHE A 65 3.61 0.30 9.72
C PHE A 65 2.64 -0.62 10.46
N ASP A 66 1.96 -0.10 11.48
CA ASP A 66 1.08 -0.90 12.33
C ASP A 66 -0.24 -1.27 11.63
N TYR A 67 -0.70 -2.50 11.84
CA TYR A 67 -1.88 -3.04 11.17
C TYR A 67 -3.18 -2.32 11.59
N LEU A 68 -3.20 -1.73 12.78
CA LEU A 68 -4.32 -0.93 13.25
C LEU A 68 -4.48 0.36 12.43
N PHE A 69 -3.38 1.04 12.06
CA PHE A 69 -3.46 2.19 11.17
C PHE A 69 -3.89 1.78 9.75
N VAL A 70 -3.42 0.63 9.28
CA VAL A 70 -3.84 0.07 7.99
C VAL A 70 -5.35 -0.25 7.98
N PHE A 71 -5.88 -0.78 9.08
CA PHE A 71 -7.32 -1.03 9.24
C PHE A 71 -8.13 0.28 9.16
N PHE A 72 -7.71 1.33 9.88
CA PHE A 72 -8.37 2.64 9.82
C PHE A 72 -8.27 3.29 8.44
N ALA A 73 -7.13 3.15 7.77
CA ALA A 73 -6.99 3.59 6.38
C ALA A 73 -8.01 2.88 5.48
N GLY A 74 -8.26 1.58 5.68
CA GLY A 74 -9.31 0.87 4.95
C GLY A 74 -10.72 1.44 5.19
N LEU A 75 -11.07 1.82 6.43
CA LEU A 75 -12.36 2.44 6.73
C LEU A 75 -12.53 3.78 6.00
N LEU A 76 -11.48 4.61 5.98
CA LEU A 76 -11.51 5.88 5.24
C LEU A 76 -11.64 5.65 3.73
N ASN A 77 -10.99 4.62 3.19
CA ASN A 77 -11.09 4.26 1.78
C ASN A 77 -12.54 3.96 1.37
N ASP A 78 -13.24 3.18 2.19
CA ASP A 78 -14.64 2.86 1.94
C ASP A 78 -15.52 4.13 1.94
N THR A 79 -15.25 5.10 2.82
CA THR A 79 -15.98 6.38 2.84
C THR A 79 -15.69 7.28 1.64
N VAL A 80 -14.48 7.23 1.09
CA VAL A 80 -14.08 8.05 -0.07
C VAL A 80 -14.66 7.49 -1.35
N ILE A 81 -14.52 6.17 -1.56
CA ILE A 81 -14.96 5.48 -2.78
C ILE A 81 -16.48 5.19 -2.78
N GLY A 82 -17.13 5.28 -1.62
CA GLY A 82 -18.57 4.99 -1.48
C GLY A 82 -18.87 3.48 -1.44
N LEU A 83 -17.94 2.69 -0.91
CA LEU A 83 -18.14 1.26 -0.65
C LEU A 83 -18.80 1.06 0.72
N PRO A 84 -19.46 -0.09 0.97
CA PRO A 84 -19.90 -0.45 2.31
C PRO A 84 -18.73 -0.42 3.30
N LEU A 85 -18.95 0.16 4.47
CA LEU A 85 -17.91 0.34 5.49
C LEU A 85 -17.36 -1.01 5.94
N GLY A 86 -16.04 -1.20 5.82
CA GLY A 86 -15.32 -2.38 6.31
C GLY A 86 -14.80 -3.33 5.22
N ILE A 87 -15.15 -3.10 3.96
CA ILE A 87 -14.69 -3.93 2.84
C ILE A 87 -13.19 -3.72 2.61
N SER A 88 -12.76 -2.46 2.46
CA SER A 88 -11.35 -2.16 2.22
C SER A 88 -10.50 -2.46 3.45
N SER A 89 -11.03 -2.25 4.67
CA SER A 89 -10.31 -2.58 5.89
C SER A 89 -10.08 -4.09 6.05
N LEU A 90 -11.07 -4.92 5.72
CA LEU A 90 -10.91 -6.37 5.66
C LEU A 90 -9.85 -6.77 4.64
N SER A 91 -9.90 -6.18 3.44
CA SER A 91 -8.93 -6.42 2.36
C SER A 91 -7.50 -6.11 2.78
N TYR A 92 -7.29 -4.91 3.29
CA TYR A 92 -5.97 -4.43 3.70
C TYR A 92 -5.39 -5.27 4.83
N THR A 93 -6.22 -5.64 5.81
CA THR A 93 -5.80 -6.49 6.93
C THR A 93 -5.46 -7.91 6.47
N LEU A 94 -6.24 -8.48 5.54
CA LEU A 94 -5.92 -9.77 4.95
C LEU A 94 -4.60 -9.75 4.17
N ILE A 95 -4.30 -8.66 3.45
CA ILE A 95 -2.99 -8.47 2.81
C ILE A 95 -1.89 -8.45 3.87
N CYS A 96 -2.06 -7.73 4.99
CA CYS A 96 -1.08 -7.72 6.07
C CYS A 96 -0.82 -9.12 6.62
N ILE A 97 -1.89 -9.88 6.93
CA ILE A 97 -1.79 -11.24 7.47
C ILE A 97 -1.07 -12.17 6.48
N ALA A 98 -1.50 -12.19 5.22
CA ALA A 98 -0.91 -13.03 4.19
C ALA A 98 0.57 -12.69 3.96
N THR A 99 0.90 -11.40 3.94
CA THR A 99 2.27 -10.93 3.73
C THR A 99 3.17 -11.26 4.91
N ALA A 100 2.69 -11.10 6.14
CA ALA A 100 3.42 -11.50 7.35
C ALA A 100 3.69 -13.00 7.39
N TYR A 101 2.73 -13.81 6.94
CA TYR A 101 2.92 -15.24 6.75
C TYR A 101 4.02 -15.54 5.72
N ILE A 102 3.97 -14.89 4.55
CA ILE A 102 4.98 -15.05 3.48
C ILE A 102 6.38 -14.66 3.95
N ARG A 103 6.48 -13.59 4.73
CA ARG A 103 7.73 -13.15 5.34
C ARG A 103 8.34 -14.24 6.22
N ASN A 104 7.52 -14.92 7.02
CA ASN A 104 7.98 -15.97 7.94
C ASN A 104 8.45 -17.24 7.21
N ILE A 105 7.87 -17.59 6.06
CA ILE A 105 8.30 -18.77 5.28
C ILE A 105 9.48 -18.48 4.34
N THR A 106 9.75 -17.21 4.03
CA THR A 106 10.76 -16.83 3.02
C THR A 106 12.15 -16.75 3.65
N ILE A 107 12.96 -17.79 3.48
CA ILE A 107 14.32 -17.88 4.04
C ILE A 107 15.33 -16.94 3.32
N ARG A 108 15.16 -16.73 2.01
CA ARG A 108 15.99 -15.80 1.22
C ARG A 108 15.10 -14.83 0.44
N PRO A 109 15.08 -13.53 0.76
CA PRO A 109 14.24 -12.56 0.06
C PRO A 109 14.73 -12.38 -1.38
N SER A 110 13.82 -12.35 -2.34
CA SER A 110 14.17 -12.06 -3.73
C SER A 110 13.03 -11.30 -4.43
N PRO A 111 13.32 -10.27 -5.23
CA PRO A 111 12.26 -9.44 -5.82
C PRO A 111 11.30 -10.21 -6.73
N MET A 112 11.79 -11.23 -7.45
CA MET A 112 10.97 -12.06 -8.34
C MET A 112 9.96 -12.92 -7.58
N LYS A 113 10.36 -13.53 -6.45
CA LYS A 113 9.44 -14.27 -5.58
C LYS A 113 8.41 -13.34 -4.94
N ASP A 114 8.85 -12.18 -4.44
CA ASP A 114 7.98 -11.17 -3.85
C ASP A 114 6.91 -10.72 -4.87
N TRP A 115 7.28 -10.55 -6.14
CA TRP A 115 6.36 -10.21 -7.23
C TRP A 115 5.33 -11.31 -7.52
N PHE A 116 5.75 -12.58 -7.55
CA PHE A 116 4.82 -13.69 -7.75
C PHE A 116 3.84 -13.86 -6.58
N TYR A 117 4.33 -13.72 -5.35
CA TYR A 117 3.48 -13.73 -4.16
C TYR A 117 2.48 -12.57 -4.14
N PHE A 118 2.91 -11.39 -4.59
CA PHE A 118 2.02 -10.25 -4.73
C PHE A 118 0.84 -10.56 -5.65
N LEU A 119 1.09 -11.12 -6.85
CA LEU A 119 0.05 -11.54 -7.79
C LEU A 119 -0.98 -12.45 -7.13
N PHE A 120 -0.51 -13.48 -6.43
CA PHE A 120 -1.36 -14.47 -5.81
C PHE A 120 -2.26 -13.85 -4.73
N ILE A 121 -1.68 -13.04 -3.84
CA ILE A 121 -2.43 -12.40 -2.76
C ILE A 121 -3.46 -11.43 -3.30
N ILE A 122 -3.08 -10.48 -4.16
CA ILE A 122 -4.03 -9.45 -4.62
C ILE A 122 -5.17 -10.07 -5.45
N SER A 123 -4.89 -11.13 -6.21
CA SER A 123 -5.91 -11.85 -6.97
C SER A 123 -6.93 -12.51 -6.04
N LEU A 124 -6.46 -13.17 -4.99
CA LEU A 124 -7.32 -13.78 -3.97
C LEU A 124 -8.17 -12.72 -3.25
N ILE A 125 -7.55 -11.62 -2.82
CA ILE A 125 -8.26 -10.54 -2.11
C ILE A 125 -9.30 -9.86 -3.00
N ASN A 126 -8.97 -9.56 -4.25
CA ASN A 126 -9.94 -8.97 -5.18
C ASN A 126 -11.07 -9.94 -5.51
N SER A 127 -10.80 -11.24 -5.62
CA SER A 127 -11.85 -12.24 -5.79
C SER A 127 -12.78 -12.30 -4.58
N LEU A 128 -12.25 -12.23 -3.35
CA LEU A 128 -13.05 -12.17 -2.13
C LEU A 128 -13.91 -10.90 -2.08
N ASN A 129 -13.32 -9.73 -2.35
CA ASN A 129 -14.07 -8.47 -2.41
C ASN A 129 -15.21 -8.51 -3.41
N TYR A 130 -14.93 -8.93 -4.64
CA TYR A 130 -15.96 -9.05 -5.68
C TYR A 130 -17.10 -9.96 -5.22
N SER A 131 -16.77 -11.09 -4.59
CA SER A 131 -17.74 -12.05 -4.09
C SER A 131 -18.60 -11.47 -2.96
N VAL A 132 -17.97 -10.78 -1.99
CA VAL A 132 -18.68 -10.16 -0.87
C VAL A 132 -19.62 -9.06 -1.36
N LEU A 133 -19.16 -8.18 -2.24
CA LEU A 133 -19.95 -7.07 -2.75
C LEU A 133 -21.09 -7.54 -3.65
N SER A 134 -20.85 -8.55 -4.48
CA SER A 134 -21.87 -9.12 -5.37
C SER A 134 -22.94 -9.89 -4.58
N LEU A 135 -22.54 -10.77 -3.65
CA LEU A 135 -23.47 -11.67 -2.96
C LEU A 135 -24.23 -10.99 -1.81
N PHE A 136 -23.57 -10.18 -0.99
CA PHE A 136 -24.19 -9.60 0.22
C PHE A 136 -24.75 -8.19 0.01
N PHE A 137 -24.12 -7.41 -0.87
CA PHE A 137 -24.49 -6.00 -1.09
C PHE A 137 -25.16 -5.75 -2.45
N SER A 138 -25.28 -6.78 -3.30
CA SER A 138 -25.87 -6.71 -4.65
C SER A 138 -25.31 -5.54 -5.48
N TYR A 139 -24.01 -5.28 -5.34
CA TYR A 139 -23.36 -4.15 -6.01
C TYR A 139 -23.14 -4.46 -7.49
N ASN A 140 -23.47 -3.52 -8.38
CA ASN A 140 -23.27 -3.67 -9.83
C ASN A 140 -21.78 -3.45 -10.18
N LEU A 141 -21.00 -4.52 -10.11
CA LEU A 141 -19.57 -4.51 -10.42
C LEU A 141 -19.31 -5.00 -11.85
N VAL A 142 -18.47 -4.27 -12.57
CA VAL A 142 -17.97 -4.69 -13.89
C VAL A 142 -16.72 -5.55 -13.67
N LEU A 143 -16.80 -6.85 -13.93
CA LEU A 143 -15.67 -7.77 -13.73
C LEU A 143 -14.42 -7.35 -14.52
N THR A 144 -14.60 -6.83 -15.74
CA THR A 144 -13.51 -6.36 -16.60
C THR A 144 -12.68 -5.26 -15.93
N SER A 145 -13.32 -4.29 -15.24
CA SER A 145 -12.58 -3.22 -14.58
C SER A 145 -11.77 -3.73 -13.39
N TYR A 146 -12.34 -4.64 -12.60
CA TYR A 146 -11.64 -5.30 -11.50
C TYR A 146 -10.41 -6.09 -11.98
N LEU A 147 -10.54 -6.84 -13.07
CA LEU A 147 -9.43 -7.60 -13.64
C LEU A 147 -8.33 -6.66 -14.16
N VAL A 148 -8.68 -5.64 -14.93
CA VAL A 148 -7.70 -4.68 -15.46
C VAL A 148 -6.99 -3.93 -14.32
N ASN A 149 -7.72 -3.50 -13.29
CA ASN A 149 -7.13 -2.85 -12.11
C ASN A 149 -6.15 -3.78 -11.40
N THR A 150 -6.52 -5.05 -11.20
CA THR A 150 -5.65 -6.06 -10.59
C THR A 150 -4.37 -6.26 -11.40
N THR A 151 -4.50 -6.42 -12.72
CA THR A 151 -3.36 -6.60 -13.62
C THR A 151 -2.46 -5.36 -13.65
N CYS A 152 -3.03 -4.15 -13.68
CA CYS A 152 -2.26 -2.91 -13.64
C CYS A 152 -1.48 -2.78 -12.32
N THR A 153 -2.15 -3.01 -11.19
CA THR A 153 -1.57 -2.99 -9.85
C THR A 153 -0.40 -3.98 -9.74
N PHE A 154 -0.57 -5.19 -10.24
CA PHE A 154 0.47 -6.21 -10.31
C PHE A 154 1.71 -5.78 -11.11
N LEU A 155 1.50 -5.19 -12.29
CA LEU A 155 2.60 -4.76 -13.16
C LEU A 155 3.35 -3.58 -12.55
N LEU A 156 2.64 -2.61 -11.99
CA LEU A 156 3.22 -1.42 -11.36
C LEU A 156 4.03 -1.75 -10.10
N TYR A 157 3.75 -2.88 -9.43
CA TYR A 157 4.51 -3.30 -8.26
C TYR A 157 6.03 -3.32 -8.49
N ILE A 158 6.51 -3.80 -9.65
CA ILE A 158 7.96 -3.85 -9.95
C ILE A 158 8.58 -2.45 -9.92
N ILE A 159 7.87 -1.46 -10.46
CA ILE A 159 8.32 -0.06 -10.52
C ILE A 159 8.38 0.50 -9.10
N PHE A 160 7.31 0.35 -8.33
CA PHE A 160 7.22 0.87 -6.96
C PHE A 160 8.21 0.20 -6.01
N VAL A 161 8.46 -1.12 -6.14
CA VAL A 161 9.49 -1.81 -5.34
C VAL A 161 10.85 -1.16 -5.52
N SER A 162 11.19 -0.73 -6.73
CA SER A 162 12.46 -0.06 -7.00
C SER A 162 12.53 1.27 -6.25
N ILE A 163 11.47 2.08 -6.32
CA ILE A 163 11.36 3.36 -5.60
C ILE A 163 11.45 3.14 -4.08
N PHE A 164 10.69 2.19 -3.53
CA PHE A 164 10.66 1.93 -2.09
C PHE A 164 11.97 1.36 -1.56
N LYS A 165 12.73 0.62 -2.37
CA LYS A 165 14.10 0.20 -2.00
C LYS A 165 15.05 1.39 -1.87
N TYR A 166 14.99 2.35 -2.79
CA TYR A 166 15.78 3.58 -2.65
C TYR A 166 15.41 4.35 -1.38
N TYR A 167 14.11 4.45 -1.10
CA TYR A 167 13.59 5.05 0.13
C TYR A 167 14.14 4.35 1.39
N MET A 168 14.06 3.01 1.44
CA MET A 168 14.56 2.21 2.57
C MET A 168 16.08 2.37 2.77
N LYS A 169 16.85 2.49 1.69
CA LYS A 169 18.28 2.74 1.77
C LYS A 169 18.56 4.10 2.45
N GLY A 170 17.82 5.14 2.06
CA GLY A 170 17.97 6.47 2.66
C GLY A 170 17.51 6.61 4.12
N ILE A 171 16.80 5.62 4.69
CA ILE A 171 16.52 5.56 6.14
C ILE A 171 17.71 4.98 6.91
N ASN A 172 18.37 3.99 6.31
CA ASN A 172 19.41 3.20 6.97
C ASN A 172 20.81 3.83 6.85
N ASP A 173 21.01 4.75 5.90
CA ASP A 173 22.21 5.58 5.73
C ASP A 173 22.16 6.86 6.59
#